data_AF-A0A7C9M4A6-F1
#
_entry.id   AF-A0A7C9M4A6-F1
#
_cell.length_a   1.000
_cell.length_b   1.000
_cell.length_c   1.000
_cell.angle_alpha   90.00
_cell.angle_beta   90.00
_cell.angle_gamma   90.00
#
_symmetry.space_group_name_H-M   'P 1'
#
loop_
_entity.id
_entity.type
_entity.pdbx_description
1 polymer ?
#
loop_
_entity_poly.entity_id
_entity_poly.type
_entity_poly.pdbx_seq_one_letter_code
_entity_poly.pdbx_strand_id
1 'polypeptide(L)'
;MTQVATEQIRRRLESIDQRRRWFEWKSEQPNRLFRHEVWRHTYLARPYLIGANDERVAERFRSIFLNVCEIGSDGRIRMISFEETDEYMQVFTHMLEEFGSRCGDVPKDLIQTARAPFFKYFAQGTPIGVTMFEGYKAPKTPILVKYGKREFLEPMLKFGTIRLANARSYNQASLIDAIRDDETSRTFFIPTYKERLEGKRHIELQGHRIEIGDDDLEIPLVIEDYFLFSLCEHIHYRMPTDFDADAAIVIRDPNLFKQRLISTFLARFPQWVPMEGKVIYYDPYRDYTKFRVPEMAKHFGYGYQKEFRIAFRPRRRIPTNIEPTFLSIGPMTDFADLVSV
;
A
#
# COMPACT_ATOMS: atom_id res chain seq x y z
N MET A 1 15.38 19.20 -2.16
CA MET A 1 14.32 18.74 -3.08
C MET A 1 14.07 19.85 -4.09
N THR A 2 14.05 19.52 -5.38
CA THR A 2 13.89 20.50 -6.47
C THR A 2 12.44 20.99 -6.50
N GLN A 3 12.26 22.30 -6.30
CA GLN A 3 10.95 22.95 -6.26
C GLN A 3 10.38 23.11 -7.68
N VAL A 4 9.05 23.05 -7.83
CA VAL A 4 8.39 23.31 -9.11
C VAL A 4 8.04 24.78 -9.21
N ALA A 5 8.60 25.51 -10.17
CA ALA A 5 8.31 26.94 -10.34
C ALA A 5 6.89 27.17 -10.86
N THR A 6 6.25 28.30 -10.50
CA THR A 6 4.91 28.66 -10.98
C THR A 6 4.82 28.73 -12.50
N GLU A 7 5.90 29.15 -13.16
CA GLU A 7 6.01 29.14 -14.62
C GLU A 7 5.95 27.73 -15.22
N GLN A 8 6.57 26.73 -14.57
CA GLN A 8 6.45 25.34 -14.98
C GLN A 8 5.02 24.84 -14.81
N ILE A 9 4.33 25.21 -13.73
CA ILE A 9 2.93 24.87 -13.49
C ILE A 9 2.03 25.45 -14.59
N ARG A 10 2.23 26.72 -14.99
CA ARG A 10 1.46 27.35 -16.07
C ARG A 10 1.59 26.60 -17.39
N ARG A 11 2.83 26.30 -17.82
CA ARG A 11 3.08 25.56 -19.06
C ARG A 11 2.44 24.17 -19.05
N ARG A 12 2.52 23.46 -17.92
CA ARG A 12 1.87 22.15 -17.75
C ARG A 12 0.35 22.29 -17.85
N LEU A 13 -0.26 23.30 -17.22
CA LEU A 13 -1.70 23.54 -17.27
C LEU A 13 -2.20 23.87 -18.68
N GLU A 14 -1.44 24.64 -19.46
CA GLU A 14 -1.79 24.94 -20.86
C GLU A 14 -1.89 23.66 -21.70
N SER A 15 -0.93 22.74 -21.54
CA SER A 15 -0.95 21.42 -22.19
C SER A 15 -2.15 20.57 -21.73
N ILE A 16 -2.44 20.56 -20.43
CA ILE A 16 -3.58 19.86 -19.84
C ILE A 16 -4.91 20.42 -20.36
N ASP A 17 -5.06 21.74 -20.47
CA ASP A 17 -6.32 22.38 -20.86
C ASP A 17 -6.72 22.03 -22.30
N GLN A 18 -5.75 21.98 -23.22
CA GLN A 18 -5.99 21.54 -24.60
C GLN A 18 -6.55 20.11 -24.65
N ARG A 19 -5.93 19.19 -23.90
CA ARG A 19 -6.37 17.79 -23.83
C ARG A 19 -7.71 17.65 -23.12
N ARG A 20 -7.94 18.43 -22.05
CA ARG A 20 -9.20 18.45 -21.30
C ARG A 20 -10.37 18.80 -22.24
N ARG A 21 -10.24 19.90 -23.00
CA ARG A 21 -11.26 20.34 -23.97
C ARG A 21 -11.55 19.28 -25.03
N TRP A 22 -10.52 18.55 -25.47
CA TRP A 22 -10.71 17.44 -26.41
C TRP A 22 -11.58 16.32 -25.83
N PHE A 23 -11.35 15.91 -24.58
CA PHE A 23 -12.17 14.91 -23.91
C PHE A 23 -13.58 15.42 -23.60
N GLU A 24 -13.73 16.69 -23.22
CA GLU A 24 -15.04 17.34 -23.02
C GLU A 24 -15.86 17.29 -24.32
N TRP A 25 -15.29 17.76 -25.44
CA TRP A 25 -15.91 17.68 -26.77
C TRP A 25 -16.25 16.24 -27.17
N LYS A 26 -15.32 15.30 -26.97
CA LYS A 26 -15.53 13.89 -27.32
C LYS A 26 -16.66 13.26 -26.49
N SER A 27 -16.83 13.68 -25.24
CA SER A 27 -17.89 13.18 -24.37
C SER A 27 -19.30 13.53 -24.86
N GLU A 28 -19.43 14.57 -25.69
CA GLU A 28 -20.68 15.04 -26.30
C GLU A 28 -21.00 14.33 -27.63
N GLN A 29 -20.07 13.55 -28.19
CA GLN A 29 -20.24 12.84 -29.47
C GLN A 29 -20.99 11.50 -29.31
N PRO A 30 -21.68 11.01 -30.38
CA PRO A 30 -22.20 9.65 -30.41
C PRO A 30 -21.03 8.65 -30.35
N ASN A 31 -21.09 7.69 -29.42
CA ASN A 31 -19.97 6.90 -28.86
C ASN A 31 -19.15 7.65 -27.81
N ARG A 32 -19.72 7.70 -26.59
CA ARG A 32 -19.14 8.27 -25.36
C ARG A 32 -17.70 7.79 -25.10
N LEU A 33 -17.01 8.50 -24.20
CA LEU A 33 -15.67 8.16 -23.72
C LEU A 33 -15.55 6.68 -23.29
N PHE A 34 -14.50 6.00 -23.77
CA PHE A 34 -14.10 4.70 -23.21
C PHE A 34 -13.64 4.84 -21.76
N ARG A 35 -13.62 3.75 -21.00
CA ARG A 35 -13.26 3.76 -19.57
C ARG A 35 -11.92 4.48 -19.29
N HIS A 36 -10.87 4.15 -20.03
CA HIS A 36 -9.57 4.79 -19.86
C HIS A 36 -9.60 6.29 -20.20
N GLU A 37 -10.48 6.72 -21.10
CA GLU A 37 -10.66 8.12 -21.47
C GLU A 37 -11.41 8.88 -20.38
N VAL A 38 -12.38 8.25 -19.71
CA VAL A 38 -13.03 8.80 -18.51
C VAL A 38 -11.99 9.06 -17.42
N TRP A 39 -11.05 8.13 -17.20
CA TRP A 39 -9.97 8.31 -16.23
C TRP A 39 -9.01 9.44 -16.61
N ARG A 40 -8.60 9.51 -17.88
CA ARG A 40 -7.79 10.64 -18.39
C ARG A 40 -8.49 11.97 -18.16
N HIS A 41 -9.77 12.07 -18.56
CA HIS A 41 -10.58 13.25 -18.37
C HIS A 41 -10.72 13.63 -16.89
N THR A 42 -10.91 12.64 -16.00
CA THR A 42 -11.00 12.86 -14.55
C THR A 42 -9.73 13.52 -13.99
N TYR A 43 -8.55 13.07 -14.42
CA TYR A 43 -7.29 13.69 -14.06
C TYR A 43 -7.16 15.11 -14.62
N LEU A 44 -7.42 15.29 -15.91
CA LEU A 44 -7.26 16.58 -16.60
C LEU A 44 -8.19 17.66 -16.04
N ALA A 45 -9.38 17.28 -15.54
CA ALA A 45 -10.30 18.19 -14.87
C ALA A 45 -9.81 18.65 -13.48
N ARG A 46 -8.98 17.84 -12.81
CA ARG A 46 -8.39 18.15 -11.50
C ARG A 46 -6.96 17.58 -11.42
N PRO A 47 -5.95 18.24 -12.02
CA PRO A 47 -4.59 17.71 -12.12
C PRO A 47 -3.86 17.87 -10.78
N TYR A 48 -4.21 17.04 -9.81
CA TYR A 48 -3.82 17.18 -8.40
C TYR A 48 -2.32 16.98 -8.15
N LEU A 49 -1.55 16.49 -9.13
CA LEU A 49 -0.09 16.33 -9.01
C LEU A 49 0.70 17.44 -9.69
N ILE A 50 0.07 18.36 -10.44
CA ILE A 50 0.79 19.28 -11.33
C ILE A 50 1.85 20.15 -10.64
N GLY A 51 1.59 20.51 -9.39
CA GLY A 51 2.48 21.30 -8.53
C GLY A 51 3.45 20.47 -7.69
N ALA A 52 3.27 19.15 -7.63
CA ALA A 52 4.09 18.25 -6.85
C ALA A 52 5.51 18.14 -7.43
N ASN A 53 6.51 18.01 -6.57
CA ASN A 53 7.89 17.81 -7.00
C ASN A 53 8.09 16.50 -7.80
N ASP A 54 9.09 16.48 -8.69
CA ASP A 54 9.30 15.38 -9.63
C ASP A 54 9.62 14.05 -8.93
N GLU A 55 10.36 14.06 -7.82
CA GLU A 55 10.69 12.82 -7.09
C GLU A 55 9.45 12.19 -6.44
N ARG A 56 8.55 13.00 -5.87
CA ARG A 56 7.29 12.50 -5.29
C ARG A 56 6.39 11.88 -6.37
N VAL A 57 6.36 12.48 -7.56
CA VAL A 57 5.62 11.96 -8.71
C VAL A 57 6.27 10.67 -9.23
N ALA A 58 7.60 10.60 -9.28
CA ALA A 58 8.35 9.40 -9.64
C ALA A 58 8.14 8.25 -8.65
N GLU A 59 8.20 8.52 -7.35
CA GLU A 59 7.98 7.51 -6.31
C GLU A 59 6.55 6.97 -6.34
N ARG A 60 5.58 7.87 -6.53
CA ARG A 60 4.18 7.49 -6.78
C ARG A 60 4.06 6.57 -7.99
N PHE A 61 4.75 6.86 -9.09
CA PHE A 61 4.75 5.99 -10.27
C PHE A 61 5.27 4.59 -9.96
N ARG A 62 6.41 4.48 -9.25
CA ARG A 62 6.99 3.19 -8.84
C ARG A 62 6.01 2.39 -7.98
N SER A 63 5.41 3.05 -7.00
CA SER A 63 4.38 2.46 -6.13
C SER A 63 3.17 1.93 -6.92
N ILE A 64 2.61 2.73 -7.83
CA ILE A 64 1.48 2.30 -8.68
C ILE A 64 1.90 1.14 -9.58
N PHE A 65 3.08 1.22 -10.19
CA PHE A 65 3.60 0.17 -11.08
C PHE A 65 3.71 -1.18 -10.36
N LEU A 66 4.16 -1.18 -9.10
CA LEU A 66 4.21 -2.39 -8.28
C LEU A 66 2.84 -2.96 -7.94
N ASN A 67 1.83 -2.10 -7.74
CA ASN A 67 0.47 -2.50 -7.38
C ASN A 67 -0.34 -3.00 -8.57
N VAL A 68 -0.10 -2.53 -9.79
CA VAL A 68 -0.81 -3.02 -10.98
C VAL A 68 -0.32 -4.40 -11.44
N CYS A 69 0.81 -4.87 -10.94
CA CYS A 69 1.45 -6.12 -11.36
C CYS A 69 1.51 -7.17 -10.24
N GLU A 70 1.24 -8.43 -10.60
CA GLU A 70 1.28 -9.59 -9.70
C GLU A 70 2.01 -10.76 -10.40
N ILE A 71 2.49 -11.73 -9.61
CA ILE A 71 2.97 -13.03 -10.11
C ILE A 71 1.83 -14.04 -9.99
N GLY A 72 1.47 -14.66 -11.11
CA GLY A 72 0.51 -15.75 -11.16
C GLY A 72 1.08 -17.08 -10.67
N SER A 73 0.19 -18.05 -10.44
CA SER A 73 0.56 -19.42 -10.08
C SER A 73 1.35 -20.15 -11.18
N ASP A 74 1.29 -19.66 -12.42
CA ASP A 74 2.08 -20.11 -13.57
C ASP A 74 3.47 -19.44 -13.65
N GLY A 75 3.82 -18.63 -12.65
CA GLY A 75 5.08 -17.89 -12.58
C GLY A 75 5.17 -16.72 -13.54
N ARG A 76 4.08 -16.30 -14.20
CA ARG A 76 4.10 -15.15 -15.12
C ARG A 76 3.68 -13.86 -14.43
N ILE A 77 4.27 -12.75 -14.87
CA ILE A 77 3.78 -11.42 -14.48
C ILE A 77 2.44 -11.18 -15.18
N ARG A 78 1.43 -10.79 -14.40
CA ARG A 78 0.11 -10.41 -14.88
C ARG A 78 -0.29 -9.07 -14.29
N MET A 79 -1.23 -8.41 -14.95
CA MET A 79 -1.90 -7.27 -14.34
C MET A 79 -2.94 -7.76 -13.33
N ILE A 80 -3.19 -6.98 -12.29
CA ILE A 80 -4.28 -7.23 -11.35
C ILE A 80 -5.64 -7.26 -12.08
N SER A 81 -6.58 -8.07 -11.58
CA SER A 81 -7.91 -8.16 -12.19
C SER A 81 -8.72 -6.89 -11.93
N PHE A 82 -9.41 -6.40 -12.96
CA PHE A 82 -10.39 -5.32 -12.81
C PHE A 82 -11.58 -5.69 -11.93
N GLU A 83 -11.82 -6.99 -11.71
CA GLU A 83 -12.86 -7.46 -10.77
C GLU A 83 -12.46 -7.23 -9.31
N GLU A 84 -11.16 -7.18 -9.03
CA GLU A 84 -10.63 -6.92 -7.68
C GLU A 84 -10.64 -5.41 -7.39
N THR A 85 -10.03 -4.64 -8.29
CA THR A 85 -10.03 -3.17 -8.22
C THR A 85 -9.62 -2.58 -9.57
N ASP A 86 -10.24 -1.46 -9.97
CA ASP A 86 -9.79 -0.65 -11.09
C ASP A 86 -9.00 0.60 -10.65
N GLU A 87 -8.86 0.83 -9.34
CA GLU A 87 -8.28 2.03 -8.78
C GLU A 87 -6.81 2.23 -9.20
N TYR A 88 -5.99 1.18 -9.15
CA TYR A 88 -4.59 1.28 -9.54
C TYR A 88 -4.41 1.54 -11.03
N MET A 89 -5.28 1.00 -11.88
CA MET A 89 -5.26 1.28 -13.32
C MET A 89 -5.76 2.69 -13.64
N GLN A 90 -6.74 3.18 -12.88
CA GLN A 90 -7.15 4.59 -12.94
C GLN A 90 -5.98 5.51 -12.59
N VAL A 91 -5.31 5.33 -11.45
CA VAL A 91 -4.20 6.20 -11.06
C VAL A 91 -2.97 5.99 -11.94
N PHE A 92 -2.74 4.80 -12.50
CA PHE A 92 -1.71 4.58 -13.51
C PHE A 92 -1.99 5.45 -14.74
N THR A 93 -3.24 5.51 -15.19
CA THR A 93 -3.67 6.37 -16.29
C THR A 93 -3.47 7.86 -15.96
N HIS A 94 -3.74 8.27 -14.72
CA HIS A 94 -3.45 9.63 -14.26
C HIS A 94 -1.94 9.94 -14.34
N MET A 95 -1.06 8.99 -13.98
CA MET A 95 0.38 9.18 -14.11
C MET A 95 0.81 9.37 -15.57
N LEU A 96 0.18 8.67 -16.52
CA LEU A 96 0.48 8.87 -17.95
C LEU A 96 0.12 10.29 -18.42
N GLU A 97 -1.01 10.84 -17.95
CA GLU A 97 -1.35 12.25 -18.23
C GLU A 97 -0.37 13.21 -17.56
N GLU A 98 0.00 12.93 -16.31
CA GLU A 98 0.93 13.78 -15.56
C GLU A 98 2.30 13.84 -16.24
N PHE A 99 2.92 12.71 -16.55
CA PHE A 99 4.20 12.68 -17.27
C PHE A 99 4.09 13.23 -18.70
N GLY A 100 2.94 13.01 -19.36
CA GLY A 100 2.63 13.64 -20.63
C GLY A 100 2.75 15.16 -20.57
N SER A 101 2.25 15.78 -19.49
CA SER A 101 2.36 17.23 -19.29
C SER A 101 3.76 17.70 -18.86
N ARG A 102 4.52 16.87 -18.14
CA ARG A 102 5.85 17.24 -17.61
C ARG A 102 6.97 17.11 -18.63
N CYS A 103 7.02 15.98 -19.33
CA CYS A 103 8.14 15.59 -20.19
C CYS A 103 7.69 14.85 -21.46
N GLY A 104 6.40 14.89 -21.80
CA GLY A 104 5.83 14.30 -23.01
C GLY A 104 5.50 12.81 -22.89
N ASP A 105 6.30 12.05 -22.15
CA ASP A 105 6.06 10.63 -21.84
C ASP A 105 6.76 10.25 -20.52
N VAL A 106 6.49 9.05 -19.99
CA VAL A 106 7.16 8.53 -18.80
C VAL A 106 8.65 8.32 -19.10
N PRO A 107 9.57 8.88 -18.30
CA PRO A 107 11.01 8.69 -18.51
C PRO A 107 11.43 7.22 -18.51
N LYS A 108 12.31 6.83 -19.46
CA LYS A 108 12.73 5.42 -19.65
C LYS A 108 13.48 4.86 -18.44
N ASP A 109 14.31 5.67 -17.81
CA ASP A 109 15.02 5.40 -16.57
C ASP A 109 14.05 5.18 -15.41
N LEU A 110 12.97 5.96 -15.32
CA LEU A 110 11.91 5.73 -14.34
C LEU A 110 11.19 4.39 -14.57
N ILE A 111 10.88 4.04 -15.82
CA ILE A 111 10.30 2.73 -16.14
C ILE A 111 11.27 1.60 -15.74
N GLN A 112 12.57 1.76 -16.02
CA GLN A 112 13.57 0.76 -15.66
C GLN A 112 13.68 0.57 -14.14
N THR A 113 13.69 1.66 -13.37
CA THR A 113 13.72 1.60 -11.90
C THR A 113 12.43 0.99 -11.32
N ALA A 114 11.26 1.32 -11.87
CA ALA A 114 9.98 0.71 -11.47
C ALA A 114 9.92 -0.79 -11.77
N ARG A 115 10.58 -1.26 -12.85
CA ARG A 115 10.67 -2.67 -13.21
C ARG A 115 11.70 -3.45 -12.40
N ALA A 116 12.66 -2.76 -11.78
CA ALA A 116 13.80 -3.39 -11.10
C ALA A 116 13.41 -4.47 -10.06
N PRO A 117 12.37 -4.27 -9.22
CA PRO A 117 11.95 -5.28 -8.26
C PRO A 117 11.53 -6.60 -8.91
N PHE A 118 10.96 -6.57 -10.13
CA PHE A 118 10.50 -7.77 -10.80
C PHE A 118 11.63 -8.71 -11.20
N PHE A 119 12.82 -8.19 -11.52
CA PHE A 119 13.97 -9.05 -11.85
C PHE A 119 14.39 -9.93 -10.68
N LYS A 120 14.16 -9.49 -9.43
CA LYS A 120 14.47 -10.29 -8.24
C LYS A 120 13.67 -11.58 -8.19
N TYR A 121 12.42 -11.56 -8.67
CA TYR A 121 11.55 -12.74 -8.68
C TYR A 121 12.03 -13.83 -9.64
N PHE A 122 12.76 -13.47 -10.69
CA PHE A 122 13.22 -14.38 -11.73
C PHE A 122 14.73 -14.62 -11.69
N ALA A 123 15.42 -14.12 -10.66
CA ALA A 123 16.88 -14.21 -10.56
C ALA A 123 17.39 -15.66 -10.57
N GLN A 124 16.57 -16.60 -10.08
CA GLN A 124 16.88 -18.03 -10.03
C GLN A 124 15.97 -18.86 -10.97
N GLY A 125 15.37 -18.22 -11.98
CA GLY A 125 14.42 -18.87 -12.89
C GLY A 125 12.97 -18.74 -12.40
N THR A 126 12.35 -19.86 -12.01
CA THR A 126 10.97 -19.86 -11.50
C THR A 126 10.87 -19.08 -10.18
N PRO A 127 9.87 -18.20 -10.01
CA PRO A 127 9.69 -17.48 -8.75
C PRO A 127 9.55 -18.44 -7.55
N ILE A 128 10.26 -18.13 -6.47
CA ILE A 128 10.32 -18.96 -5.25
C ILE A 128 8.91 -19.31 -4.74
N GLY A 129 7.97 -18.38 -4.80
CA GLY A 129 6.61 -18.66 -4.37
C GLY A 129 5.89 -19.70 -5.22
N VAL A 130 6.21 -19.84 -6.51
CA VAL A 130 5.63 -20.92 -7.34
C VAL A 130 6.16 -22.27 -6.88
N THR A 131 7.49 -22.38 -6.71
CA THR A 131 8.14 -23.59 -6.21
C THR A 131 7.64 -23.96 -4.81
N MET A 132 7.53 -22.98 -3.91
CA MET A 132 7.05 -23.18 -2.53
C MET A 132 5.67 -23.84 -2.50
N PHE A 133 4.74 -23.42 -3.35
CA PHE A 133 3.38 -23.96 -3.35
C PHE A 133 3.16 -25.03 -4.43
N GLU A 134 4.23 -25.59 -5.00
CA GLU A 134 4.11 -26.65 -6.01
C GLU A 134 3.42 -27.89 -5.41
N GLY A 135 2.36 -28.36 -6.07
CA GLY A 135 1.55 -29.49 -5.60
C GLY A 135 0.67 -29.20 -4.38
N TYR A 136 0.80 -28.03 -3.73
CA TYR A 136 -0.07 -27.65 -2.61
C TYR A 136 -1.49 -27.32 -3.10
N LYS A 137 -2.48 -28.02 -2.56
CA LYS A 137 -3.90 -27.80 -2.87
C LYS A 137 -4.52 -26.88 -1.83
N ALA A 138 -4.54 -25.59 -2.13
CA ALA A 138 -5.18 -24.61 -1.26
C ALA A 138 -6.68 -24.93 -1.04
N PRO A 139 -7.20 -24.74 0.17
CA PRO A 139 -8.63 -24.81 0.43
C PRO A 139 -9.43 -23.86 -0.47
N LYS A 140 -10.68 -24.23 -0.79
CA LYS A 140 -11.64 -23.33 -1.47
C LYS A 140 -12.28 -22.31 -0.53
N THR A 141 -12.09 -22.48 0.77
CA THR A 141 -12.57 -21.56 1.81
C THR A 141 -11.61 -20.38 1.96
N PRO A 142 -12.04 -19.27 2.59
CA PRO A 142 -11.13 -18.21 2.98
C PRO A 142 -9.96 -18.75 3.79
N ILE A 143 -8.75 -18.29 3.48
CA ILE A 143 -7.51 -18.65 4.17
C ILE A 143 -6.81 -17.38 4.65
N LEU A 144 -5.80 -17.53 5.49
CA LEU A 144 -4.81 -16.49 5.75
C LEU A 144 -3.42 -17.10 5.59
N VAL A 145 -2.45 -16.33 5.09
CA VAL A 145 -1.10 -16.83 4.84
C VAL A 145 -0.07 -15.98 5.57
N LYS A 146 0.81 -16.63 6.33
CA LYS A 146 1.97 -15.98 6.95
C LYS A 146 3.24 -16.41 6.24
N TYR A 147 3.95 -15.46 5.65
CA TYR A 147 5.28 -15.69 5.06
C TYR A 147 6.38 -15.37 6.09
N GLY A 148 7.46 -16.15 6.08
CA GLY A 148 8.62 -15.92 6.93
C GLY A 148 9.66 -17.03 6.84
N LYS A 149 10.70 -16.95 7.68
CA LYS A 149 11.69 -18.02 7.79
C LYS A 149 11.12 -19.22 8.53
N ARG A 150 11.44 -20.43 8.07
CA ARG A 150 11.01 -21.72 8.60
C ARG A 150 11.34 -21.87 10.07
N GLU A 151 12.51 -21.40 10.49
CA GLU A 151 12.96 -21.43 11.89
C GLU A 151 12.00 -20.69 12.85
N PHE A 152 11.27 -19.68 12.36
CA PHE A 152 10.27 -18.94 13.14
C PHE A 152 8.86 -19.50 12.96
N LEU A 153 8.54 -19.99 11.77
CA LEU A 153 7.20 -20.52 11.45
C LEU A 153 6.96 -21.92 12.03
N GLU A 154 7.99 -22.76 12.13
CA GLU A 154 7.85 -24.09 12.73
C GLU A 154 7.40 -24.04 14.21
N PRO A 155 8.04 -23.24 15.09
CA PRO A 155 7.57 -23.06 16.46
C PRO A 155 6.17 -22.46 16.54
N MET A 156 5.84 -21.52 15.64
CA MET A 156 4.50 -20.94 15.55
C MET A 156 3.45 -22.02 15.25
N LEU A 157 3.70 -22.90 14.28
CA LEU A 157 2.77 -24.00 13.97
C LEU A 157 2.68 -25.02 15.11
N LYS A 158 3.82 -25.50 15.62
CA LYS A 158 3.89 -26.62 16.59
C LYS A 158 3.39 -26.22 17.98
N PHE A 159 3.73 -25.02 18.44
CA PHE A 159 3.48 -24.59 19.83
C PHE A 159 2.55 -23.38 19.95
N GLY A 160 2.16 -22.77 18.83
CA GLY A 160 1.37 -21.54 18.83
C GLY A 160 2.15 -20.31 19.27
N THR A 161 3.48 -20.34 19.23
CA THR A 161 4.33 -19.23 19.68
C THR A 161 4.27 -18.09 18.66
N ILE A 162 3.63 -16.99 19.03
CA ILE A 162 3.43 -15.82 18.17
C ILE A 162 4.11 -14.61 18.82
N ARG A 163 4.97 -13.94 18.04
CA ARG A 163 5.51 -12.63 18.39
C ARG A 163 4.60 -11.54 17.81
N LEU A 164 4.07 -10.70 18.68
CA LEU A 164 3.39 -9.46 18.31
C LEU A 164 4.37 -8.30 18.49
N ALA A 165 4.65 -7.59 17.41
CA ALA A 165 5.50 -6.42 17.41
C ALA A 165 4.66 -5.15 17.53
N ASN A 166 5.26 -4.09 18.05
CA ASN A 166 4.65 -2.76 18.06
C ASN A 166 4.81 -2.09 16.69
N ALA A 167 3.90 -1.18 16.35
CA ALA A 167 3.88 -0.46 15.07
C ALA A 167 5.20 0.29 14.83
N ARG A 168 5.74 0.96 15.84
CA ARG A 168 7.00 1.72 15.71
C ARG A 168 8.19 0.85 15.29
N SER A 169 8.24 -0.41 15.71
CA SER A 169 9.35 -1.33 15.44
C SER A 169 9.52 -1.63 13.94
N TYR A 170 8.48 -1.40 13.13
CA TYR A 170 8.53 -1.55 11.68
C TYR A 170 9.24 -0.40 10.97
N ASN A 171 9.53 0.73 11.64
CA ASN A 171 10.27 1.85 11.04
C ASN A 171 11.81 1.74 11.21
N GLN A 172 12.32 0.53 11.45
CA GLN A 172 13.76 0.31 11.64
C GLN A 172 14.48 0.18 10.29
N ALA A 173 15.59 0.92 10.12
CA ALA A 173 16.38 0.92 8.89
C ALA A 173 17.03 -0.43 8.56
N SER A 174 17.15 -1.33 9.54
CA SER A 174 17.66 -2.70 9.37
C SER A 174 16.63 -3.65 8.74
N LEU A 175 15.37 -3.24 8.61
CA LEU A 175 14.32 -4.05 7.99
C LEU A 175 14.37 -3.91 6.48
N ILE A 176 14.05 -4.99 5.78
CA ILE A 176 13.90 -5.00 4.32
C ILE A 176 12.74 -4.09 3.90
N ASP A 177 12.83 -3.51 2.70
CA ASP A 177 11.87 -2.48 2.22
C ASP A 177 10.40 -2.91 2.28
N ALA A 178 10.11 -4.21 2.07
CA ALA A 178 8.74 -4.73 2.15
C ALA A 178 8.19 -4.77 3.59
N ILE A 179 9.06 -4.78 4.61
CA ILE A 179 8.68 -4.78 6.03
C ILE A 179 8.81 -3.38 6.62
N ARG A 180 9.78 -2.59 6.16
CA ARG A 180 10.03 -1.24 6.68
C ARG A 180 8.87 -0.33 6.33
N ASP A 181 8.13 0.09 7.35
CA ASP A 181 6.99 1.01 7.23
C ASP A 181 6.89 1.89 8.48
N ASP A 182 6.62 3.17 8.28
CA ASP A 182 6.34 4.08 9.39
C ASP A 182 4.88 3.93 9.79
N GLU A 183 4.54 2.85 10.49
CA GLU A 183 3.17 2.53 10.93
C GLU A 183 2.58 3.59 11.89
N THR A 184 3.39 4.50 12.42
CA THR A 184 2.98 5.54 13.39
C THR A 184 2.86 6.95 12.80
N SER A 185 3.30 7.15 11.56
CA SER A 185 3.14 8.41 10.84
C SER A 185 2.43 8.18 9.52
N ARG A 186 1.52 9.08 9.16
CA ARG A 186 0.81 9.04 7.88
C ARG A 186 0.84 10.42 7.29
N THR A 187 1.31 10.53 6.05
CA THR A 187 1.37 11.81 5.36
C THR A 187 0.27 11.91 4.31
N PHE A 188 -0.42 13.05 4.30
CA PHE A 188 -1.31 13.50 3.23
C PHE A 188 -0.75 14.77 2.58
N PHE A 189 -1.08 14.98 1.31
CA PHE A 189 -0.61 16.15 0.56
C PHE A 189 -1.80 16.93 0.01
N ILE A 190 -1.98 18.18 0.43
CA ILE A 190 -2.98 19.06 -0.18
C ILE A 190 -2.32 19.80 -1.35
N PRO A 191 -2.81 19.65 -2.59
CA PRO A 191 -2.29 20.39 -3.73
C PRO A 191 -2.47 21.90 -3.55
N THR A 192 -1.39 22.68 -3.68
CA THR A 192 -1.39 24.15 -3.46
C THR A 192 -1.21 24.95 -4.75
N TYR A 193 -1.19 24.28 -5.91
CA TYR A 193 -0.82 24.92 -7.18
C TYR A 193 -1.72 26.09 -7.57
N LYS A 194 -3.01 26.06 -7.22
CA LYS A 194 -3.95 27.15 -7.55
C LYS A 194 -3.60 28.42 -6.77
N GLU A 195 -3.43 28.27 -5.47
CA GLU A 195 -3.11 29.37 -4.57
C GLU A 195 -1.74 29.96 -4.91
N ARG A 196 -0.76 29.10 -5.26
CA ARG A 196 0.56 29.53 -5.72
C ARG A 196 0.51 30.31 -7.04
N LEU A 197 -0.36 29.92 -7.99
CA LEU A 197 -0.55 30.64 -9.25
C LEU A 197 -1.22 32.01 -9.03
N GLU A 198 -2.07 32.12 -8.02
CA GLU A 198 -2.69 33.38 -7.56
C GLU A 198 -1.73 34.26 -6.74
N GLY A 199 -0.50 33.80 -6.47
CA GLY A 199 0.47 34.51 -5.65
C GLY A 199 0.16 34.48 -4.15
N LYS A 200 -0.76 33.62 -3.71
CA LYS A 200 -1.07 33.42 -2.30
C LYS A 200 0.06 32.65 -1.62
N ARG A 201 0.34 33.01 -0.38
CA ARG A 201 1.32 32.36 0.50
C ARG A 201 0.67 31.58 1.64
N HIS A 202 -0.66 31.50 1.63
CA HIS A 202 -1.41 30.73 2.63
C HIS A 202 -2.67 30.12 2.02
N ILE A 203 -3.19 29.12 2.70
CA ILE A 203 -4.54 28.59 2.52
C ILE A 203 -5.33 28.74 3.82
N GLU A 204 -6.65 28.84 3.71
CA GLU A 204 -7.54 28.74 4.86
C GLU A 204 -8.08 27.31 4.95
N LEU A 205 -7.75 26.61 6.04
CA LEU A 205 -8.22 25.26 6.29
C LEU A 205 -8.89 25.21 7.67
N GLN A 206 -10.17 24.86 7.71
CA GLN A 206 -10.97 24.80 8.94
C GLN A 206 -10.85 26.09 9.79
N GLY A 207 -10.89 27.25 9.15
CA GLY A 207 -10.77 28.55 9.81
C GLY A 207 -9.35 28.92 10.27
N HIS A 208 -8.35 28.08 10.00
CA HIS A 208 -6.95 28.35 10.33
C HIS A 208 -6.20 28.75 9.07
N ARG A 209 -5.38 29.80 9.19
CA ARG A 209 -4.45 30.21 8.15
C ARG A 209 -3.21 29.35 8.21
N ILE A 210 -2.96 28.59 7.15
CA ILE A 210 -1.78 27.73 7.01
C ILE A 210 -0.90 28.32 5.92
N GLU A 211 0.32 28.71 6.28
CA GLU A 211 1.30 29.20 5.30
C GLU A 211 1.71 28.06 4.35
N ILE A 212 1.74 28.35 3.06
CA ILE A 212 2.17 27.44 2.01
C ILE A 212 3.49 27.92 1.42
N GLY A 213 4.40 26.97 1.20
CA GLY A 213 5.65 27.22 0.50
C GLY A 213 5.51 27.00 -1.01
N ASP A 214 6.63 26.61 -1.63
CA ASP A 214 6.72 26.31 -3.06
C ASP A 214 6.45 24.83 -3.40
N ASP A 215 5.75 24.10 -2.54
CA ASP A 215 5.33 22.71 -2.72
C ASP A 215 3.90 22.53 -2.16
N ASP A 216 3.33 21.35 -2.37
CA ASP A 216 2.08 20.93 -1.76
C ASP A 216 2.20 20.95 -0.23
N LEU A 217 1.08 21.21 0.46
CA LEU A 217 1.03 21.22 1.91
C LEU A 217 1.08 19.79 2.43
N GLU A 218 2.10 19.49 3.23
CA GLU A 218 2.26 18.21 3.89
C GLU A 218 1.51 18.20 5.23
N ILE A 219 0.60 17.24 5.40
CA ILE A 219 -0.18 17.04 6.63
C ILE A 219 0.24 15.70 7.24
N PRO A 220 1.15 15.71 8.23
CA PRO A 220 1.48 14.53 8.99
C PRO A 220 0.39 14.23 10.02
N LEU A 221 0.01 12.96 10.10
CA LEU A 221 -0.86 12.41 11.12
C LEU A 221 -0.05 11.41 11.95
N VAL A 222 0.10 11.72 13.23
CA VAL A 222 0.81 10.88 14.19
C VAL A 222 -0.19 9.98 14.90
N ILE A 223 0.07 8.68 14.90
CA ILE A 223 -0.75 7.64 15.49
C ILE A 223 -0.04 7.12 16.74
N GLU A 224 -0.81 6.85 17.79
CA GLU A 224 -0.29 6.19 18.99
C GLU A 224 0.18 4.76 18.65
N ASP A 225 1.18 4.27 19.39
CA ASP A 225 1.73 2.94 19.13
C ASP A 225 0.72 1.84 19.49
N TYR A 226 0.72 0.76 18.70
CA TYR A 226 -0.22 -0.35 18.80
C TYR A 226 0.46 -1.67 18.44
N PHE A 227 -0.12 -2.80 18.86
CA PHE A 227 0.37 -4.11 18.42
C PHE A 227 -0.29 -4.50 17.12
N LEU A 228 0.45 -5.14 16.22
CA LEU A 228 -0.11 -5.68 14.99
C LEU A 228 0.47 -7.05 14.63
N PHE A 229 -0.34 -7.83 13.93
CA PHE A 229 0.02 -9.09 13.31
C PHE A 229 -0.47 -9.10 11.87
N SER A 230 0.48 -9.08 10.94
CA SER A 230 0.21 -9.01 9.50
C SER A 230 0.24 -10.39 8.85
N LEU A 231 -0.74 -10.64 8.00
CA LEU A 231 -0.97 -11.84 7.18
C LEU A 231 -1.33 -11.39 5.76
N CYS A 232 -1.34 -12.31 4.80
CA CYS A 232 -1.98 -12.12 3.50
C CYS A 232 -3.34 -12.84 3.48
N GLU A 233 -4.29 -12.30 2.72
CA GLU A 233 -5.62 -12.91 2.57
C GLU A 233 -5.65 -14.18 1.69
N HIS A 234 -4.66 -14.33 0.81
CA HIS A 234 -4.53 -15.46 -0.09
C HIS A 234 -3.05 -15.78 -0.33
N ILE A 235 -2.79 -16.84 -1.10
CA ILE A 235 -1.45 -17.17 -1.56
C ILE A 235 -1.05 -16.15 -2.63
N HIS A 236 0.03 -15.40 -2.37
CA HIS A 236 0.65 -14.49 -3.32
C HIS A 236 2.08 -14.94 -3.64
N TYR A 237 2.31 -15.26 -4.91
CA TYR A 237 3.54 -15.93 -5.36
C TYR A 237 4.79 -15.02 -5.36
N ARG A 238 4.63 -13.70 -5.21
CA ARG A 238 5.76 -12.77 -5.03
C ARG A 238 6.22 -12.61 -3.58
N MET A 239 5.34 -12.90 -2.61
CA MET A 239 5.58 -12.63 -1.19
C MET A 239 6.80 -13.37 -0.63
N PRO A 240 7.10 -14.62 -1.04
CA PRO A 240 8.31 -15.28 -0.59
C PRO A 240 9.59 -14.51 -0.93
N THR A 241 9.69 -13.92 -2.11
CA THR A 241 10.85 -13.09 -2.46
C THR A 241 10.80 -11.73 -1.76
N ASP A 242 9.63 -11.08 -1.69
CA ASP A 242 9.50 -9.75 -1.07
C ASP A 242 9.82 -9.77 0.42
N PHE A 243 9.47 -10.84 1.14
CA PHE A 243 9.73 -11.02 2.56
C PHE A 243 10.98 -11.85 2.88
N ASP A 244 11.77 -12.23 1.87
CA ASP A 244 12.89 -13.18 2.02
C ASP A 244 12.47 -14.43 2.82
N ALA A 245 11.31 -15.00 2.50
CA ALA A 245 10.74 -16.14 3.18
C ALA A 245 11.07 -17.46 2.45
N ASP A 246 11.47 -18.46 3.22
CA ASP A 246 11.68 -19.84 2.77
C ASP A 246 10.51 -20.77 3.15
N ALA A 247 9.54 -20.25 3.91
CA ALA A 247 8.34 -20.97 4.31
C ALA A 247 7.10 -20.06 4.43
N ALA A 248 5.94 -20.70 4.45
CA ALA A 248 4.65 -20.09 4.69
C ALA A 248 3.77 -20.98 5.59
N ILE A 249 3.01 -20.35 6.49
CA ILE A 249 1.90 -21.01 7.19
C ILE A 249 0.60 -20.65 6.46
N VAL A 250 -0.13 -21.66 5.98
CA VAL A 250 -1.47 -21.50 5.42
C VAL A 250 -2.50 -21.85 6.50
N ILE A 251 -3.21 -20.84 6.98
CA ILE A 251 -4.25 -20.94 8.00
C ILE A 251 -5.57 -21.24 7.29
N ARG A 252 -6.05 -22.48 7.41
CA ARG A 252 -7.27 -22.99 6.75
C ARG A 252 -8.56 -22.57 7.46
N ASP A 253 -8.48 -22.30 8.76
CA ASP A 253 -9.57 -21.72 9.56
C ASP A 253 -9.16 -20.36 10.14
N PRO A 254 -9.36 -19.26 9.37
CA PRO A 254 -9.07 -17.91 9.83
C PRO A 254 -9.85 -17.52 11.10
N ASN A 255 -11.07 -18.03 11.29
CA ASN A 255 -11.90 -17.64 12.43
C ASN A 255 -11.37 -18.23 13.72
N LEU A 256 -11.00 -19.52 13.70
CA LEU A 256 -10.38 -20.17 14.85
C LEU A 256 -9.04 -19.52 15.20
N PHE A 257 -8.21 -19.21 14.21
CA PHE A 257 -6.93 -18.52 14.45
C PHE A 257 -7.13 -17.16 15.12
N LYS A 258 -8.00 -16.32 14.53
CA LYS A 258 -8.30 -14.97 15.05
C LYS A 258 -8.84 -15.06 16.47
N GLN A 259 -9.79 -15.97 16.73
CA GLN A 259 -10.34 -16.19 18.06
C GLN A 259 -9.26 -16.55 19.07
N ARG A 260 -8.39 -17.53 18.77
CA ARG A 260 -7.31 -17.95 19.69
C ARG A 260 -6.31 -16.82 19.93
N LEU A 261 -5.88 -16.11 18.89
CA LEU A 261 -4.94 -14.99 19.04
C LEU A 261 -5.53 -13.85 19.86
N ILE A 262 -6.75 -13.40 19.52
CA ILE A 262 -7.41 -12.28 20.19
C ILE A 262 -7.73 -12.62 21.66
N SER A 263 -8.28 -13.81 21.92
CA SER A 263 -8.61 -14.22 23.29
C SER A 263 -7.36 -14.36 24.18
N THR A 264 -6.29 -14.98 23.67
CA THR A 264 -5.02 -15.08 24.40
C THR A 264 -4.42 -13.69 24.67
N PHE A 265 -4.45 -12.78 23.69
CA PHE A 265 -3.96 -11.41 23.91
C PHE A 265 -4.78 -10.68 24.98
N LEU A 266 -6.11 -10.69 24.87
CA LEU A 266 -7.00 -9.98 25.79
C LEU A 266 -7.01 -10.58 27.20
N ALA A 267 -6.74 -11.87 27.36
CA ALA A 267 -6.55 -12.48 28.68
C ALA A 267 -5.35 -11.88 29.41
N ARG A 268 -4.29 -11.50 28.69
CA ARG A 268 -3.11 -10.82 29.25
C ARG A 268 -3.26 -9.30 29.31
N PHE A 269 -4.01 -8.72 28.38
CA PHE A 269 -4.12 -7.27 28.17
C PHE A 269 -5.59 -6.82 27.99
N PRO A 270 -6.43 -6.89 29.04
CA PRO A 270 -7.88 -6.68 28.93
C PRO A 270 -8.30 -5.24 28.57
N GLN A 271 -7.40 -4.28 28.78
CA GLN A 271 -7.59 -2.86 28.47
C GLN A 271 -7.34 -2.49 26.99
N TRP A 272 -7.14 -3.47 26.12
CA TRP A 272 -6.92 -3.25 24.69
C TRP A 272 -8.19 -3.55 23.89
N VAL A 273 -8.25 -3.00 22.68
CA VAL A 273 -9.35 -3.20 21.74
C VAL A 273 -8.79 -3.92 20.51
N PRO A 274 -9.24 -5.15 20.22
CA PRO A 274 -8.85 -5.84 19.02
C PRO A 274 -9.54 -5.24 17.80
N MET A 275 -8.85 -5.27 16.68
CA MET A 275 -9.34 -4.91 15.35
C MET A 275 -8.81 -5.98 14.39
N GLU A 276 -9.63 -6.40 13.44
CA GLU A 276 -9.21 -7.35 12.43
C GLU A 276 -9.83 -6.99 11.08
N GLY A 277 -9.12 -7.30 10.00
CA GLY A 277 -9.65 -7.11 8.67
C GLY A 277 -8.59 -6.90 7.60
N LYS A 278 -9.06 -6.69 6.38
CA LYS A 278 -8.23 -6.26 5.26
C LYS A 278 -7.73 -4.84 5.53
N VAL A 279 -6.46 -4.60 5.23
CA VAL A 279 -5.86 -3.27 5.31
C VAL A 279 -6.45 -2.38 4.23
N ILE A 280 -6.77 -1.15 4.63
CA ILE A 280 -7.22 -0.08 3.74
C ILE A 280 -5.98 0.65 3.24
N TYR A 281 -5.72 0.54 1.94
CA TYR A 281 -4.64 1.27 1.29
C TYR A 281 -5.10 2.67 0.95
N TYR A 282 -4.42 3.69 1.49
CA TYR A 282 -4.76 5.08 1.23
C TYR A 282 -3.75 5.73 0.29
N ASP A 283 -4.28 6.49 -0.66
CA ASP A 283 -3.53 7.41 -1.49
C ASP A 283 -3.41 8.79 -0.80
N PRO A 284 -2.19 9.26 -0.45
CA PRO A 284 -1.96 10.56 0.19
C PRO A 284 -2.57 11.78 -0.50
N TYR A 285 -2.85 11.68 -1.80
CA TYR A 285 -3.39 12.78 -2.60
C TYR A 285 -4.91 12.71 -2.82
N ARG A 286 -5.54 11.55 -2.60
CA ARG A 286 -6.94 11.30 -2.99
C ARG A 286 -7.84 10.86 -1.83
N ASP A 287 -7.29 10.18 -0.84
CA ASP A 287 -8.06 9.32 0.05
C ASP A 287 -8.22 9.85 1.48
N TYR A 288 -8.31 11.18 1.63
CA TYR A 288 -8.45 11.85 2.93
C TYR A 288 -9.63 11.32 3.77
N THR A 289 -10.64 10.70 3.14
CA THR A 289 -11.83 10.16 3.82
C THR A 289 -11.84 8.64 3.99
N LYS A 290 -10.97 7.89 3.30
CA LYS A 290 -10.86 6.42 3.48
C LYS A 290 -10.20 6.06 4.81
N PHE A 291 -9.44 7.01 5.36
CA PHE A 291 -8.67 6.86 6.58
C PHE A 291 -9.54 7.06 7.84
N ARG A 292 -10.21 6.00 8.30
CA ARG A 292 -11.05 6.03 9.53
C ARG A 292 -10.48 5.27 10.71
N VAL A 293 -9.76 4.19 10.44
CA VAL A 293 -9.14 3.33 11.44
C VAL A 293 -7.65 3.28 11.13
N PRO A 294 -6.84 4.16 11.74
CA PRO A 294 -5.42 4.33 11.41
C PRO A 294 -4.63 3.02 11.44
N GLU A 295 -4.93 2.17 12.42
CA GLU A 295 -4.25 0.89 12.65
C GLU A 295 -4.50 -0.13 11.54
N MET A 296 -5.60 0.05 10.80
CA MET A 296 -6.01 -0.76 9.66
C MET A 296 -5.71 -0.07 8.33
N ALA A 297 -4.97 1.03 8.33
CA ALA A 297 -4.65 1.81 7.13
C ALA A 297 -3.15 1.83 6.85
N LYS A 298 -2.78 1.65 5.58
CA LYS A 298 -1.39 1.60 5.13
C LYS A 298 -1.20 2.41 3.86
N HIS A 299 0.00 2.94 3.65
CA HIS A 299 0.31 3.70 2.44
C HIS A 299 0.07 2.81 1.20
N PHE A 300 -0.57 3.35 0.17
CA PHE A 300 -0.92 2.56 -1.02
C PHE A 300 0.29 1.93 -1.72
N GLY A 301 1.51 2.45 -1.54
CA GLY A 301 2.74 1.82 -2.05
C GLY A 301 2.96 0.37 -1.60
N TYR A 302 2.29 -0.06 -0.53
CA TYR A 302 2.29 -1.44 -0.04
C TYR A 302 1.04 -2.24 -0.47
N GLY A 303 0.22 -1.69 -1.38
CA GLY A 303 -1.04 -2.27 -1.85
C GLY A 303 -0.92 -3.70 -2.38
N TYR A 304 0.20 -3.99 -3.05
CA TYR A 304 0.53 -5.30 -3.60
C TYR A 304 0.62 -6.41 -2.54
N GLN A 305 0.77 -6.07 -1.25
CA GLN A 305 0.87 -7.02 -0.14
C GLN A 305 -0.46 -7.67 0.24
N LYS A 306 -1.59 -7.03 -0.09
CA LYS A 306 -2.95 -7.52 0.21
C LYS A 306 -3.08 -8.01 1.66
N GLU A 307 -2.66 -7.12 2.56
CA GLU A 307 -2.48 -7.41 3.97
C GLU A 307 -3.83 -7.59 4.68
N PHE A 308 -3.94 -8.68 5.43
CA PHE A 308 -4.92 -8.85 6.50
C PHE A 308 -4.21 -8.60 7.83
N ARG A 309 -4.77 -7.72 8.65
CA ARG A 309 -4.17 -7.31 9.91
C ARG A 309 -5.05 -7.71 11.08
N ILE A 310 -4.42 -8.17 12.15
CA ILE A 310 -5.01 -8.23 13.48
C ILE A 310 -4.23 -7.23 14.32
N ALA A 311 -4.87 -6.14 14.70
CA ALA A 311 -4.28 -5.05 15.46
C ALA A 311 -4.94 -4.94 16.84
N PHE A 312 -4.17 -4.45 17.80
CA PHE A 312 -4.67 -4.15 19.13
C PHE A 312 -4.29 -2.73 19.45
N ARG A 313 -5.29 -1.87 19.69
CA ARG A 313 -5.08 -0.50 20.17
C ARG A 313 -5.40 -0.39 21.66
N PRO A 314 -4.70 0.46 22.41
CA PRO A 314 -5.01 0.63 23.82
C PRO A 314 -6.28 1.48 24.01
N ARG A 315 -7.10 1.19 25.04
CA ARG A 315 -8.29 2.02 25.36
C ARG A 315 -7.93 3.37 25.97
N ARG A 316 -6.72 3.50 26.51
CA ARG A 316 -6.18 4.69 27.15
C ARG A 316 -4.78 4.92 26.62
N ARG A 317 -4.32 6.16 26.61
CA ARG A 317 -2.92 6.46 26.26
C ARG A 317 -1.97 5.61 27.10
N ILE A 318 -1.07 4.94 26.41
CA ILE A 318 0.00 4.13 27.01
C ILE A 318 1.35 4.83 26.84
N PRO A 319 2.36 4.44 27.64
CA PRO A 319 3.73 4.89 27.42
C PRO A 319 4.18 4.60 25.99
N THR A 320 5.03 5.47 25.46
CA THR A 320 5.47 5.48 24.07
C THR A 320 6.39 4.32 23.67
N ASN A 321 6.81 3.46 24.60
CA ASN A 321 7.72 2.33 24.34
C ASN A 321 7.08 1.02 24.79
N ILE A 322 6.44 0.34 23.86
CA ILE A 322 5.80 -0.95 24.10
C ILE A 322 6.71 -2.03 23.55
N GLU A 323 7.21 -2.91 24.40
CA GLU A 323 8.08 -3.99 23.92
C GLU A 323 7.28 -5.07 23.16
N PRO A 324 7.87 -5.71 22.14
CA PRO A 324 7.28 -6.88 21.49
C PRO A 324 6.90 -7.94 22.52
N THR A 325 5.74 -8.57 22.33
CA THR A 325 5.23 -9.59 23.24
C THR A 325 5.13 -10.94 22.55
N PHE A 326 5.41 -12.00 23.30
CA PHE A 326 5.24 -13.38 22.85
C PHE A 326 3.99 -13.96 23.52
N LEU A 327 3.17 -14.62 22.71
CA LEU A 327 1.97 -15.34 23.12
C LEU A 327 2.09 -16.81 22.72
N SER A 328 1.44 -17.69 23.47
CA SER A 328 1.17 -19.06 23.03
C SER A 328 -0.34 -19.21 22.82
N ILE A 329 -0.74 -19.49 21.58
CA ILE A 329 -2.15 -19.72 21.22
C ILE A 329 -2.50 -21.21 21.14
N GLY A 330 -1.58 -22.06 21.61
CA GLY A 330 -1.63 -23.51 21.45
C GLY A 330 -1.26 -23.98 20.03
N PRO A 331 -1.02 -25.29 19.84
CA PRO A 331 -0.69 -25.85 18.53
C PRO A 331 -1.72 -25.47 17.46
N MET A 332 -1.23 -25.23 16.24
CA MET A 332 -2.04 -24.81 15.09
C MET A 332 -2.22 -25.92 14.04
N THR A 333 -1.68 -27.12 14.30
CA THR A 333 -1.62 -28.24 13.34
C THR A 333 -3.00 -28.77 12.92
N ASP A 334 -4.03 -28.53 13.73
CA ASP A 334 -5.43 -28.85 13.46
C ASP A 334 -6.03 -27.95 12.36
N PHE A 335 -5.62 -26.68 12.28
CA PHE A 335 -6.22 -25.70 11.35
C PHE A 335 -5.25 -24.97 10.43
N ALA A 336 -3.96 -25.32 10.43
CA ALA A 336 -2.96 -24.71 9.55
C ALA A 336 -1.99 -25.74 8.96
N ASP A 337 -1.39 -25.39 7.82
CA ASP A 337 -0.30 -26.12 7.17
C ASP A 337 0.98 -25.29 7.19
N LEU A 338 2.13 -25.96 7.29
CA LEU A 338 3.41 -25.36 6.92
C LEU A 338 3.79 -25.84 5.53
N VAL A 339 4.13 -24.90 4.67
CA VAL A 339 4.65 -25.13 3.33
C VAL A 339 6.03 -24.49 3.26
N SER A 340 7.01 -25.15 2.66
CA SER A 340 8.36 -24.61 2.48
C SER A 340 8.95 -25.04 1.15
N VAL A 341 9.99 -24.33 0.74
CA VAL A 341 10.88 -24.76 -0.35
C VAL A 341 11.78 -25.91 0.14
#